data_AF-A0AAU9UJX2-F1
#
_entry.id   AF-A0AAU9UJX2-F1
#
_cell.length_a   1.000
_cell.length_b   1.000
_cell.length_c   1.000
_cell.angle_alpha   90.00
_cell.angle_beta   90.00
_cell.angle_gamma   90.00
#
_symmetry.space_group_name_H-M   'P 1'
#
loop_
_entity.id
_entity.type
_entity.pdbx_description
1 polymer ?
#
loop_
_entity_poly.entity_id
_entity_poly.type
_entity_poly.pdbx_seq_one_letter_code
_entity_poly.pdbx_strand_id
1 'polypeptide(L)'
;MEKELHGRFYKALHAPHVDVKASVQWLRFGDLFGETEGFVCAIQDQVVKTNNYRKHILKDGTPDFCRACRHPGESLRHVLTGCSALANTEYLHRHNQAAKILHQELALMYCLLEQRMPYYQYTPAPVLERDGVRLYWDLPIATDRTILANKPDIVVMDRAQSRVFLVDITIPHEENLVKAETEKKRKYLDLAHEIVDMWGVDSTEIIPIVISANGLIPVSLAHHLRQLGIRDGSLAARMQKAVLLDSTRIVRRFLSLQP
;
A
#
# COMPACT_ATOMS: atom_id res chain seq x y z
N MET A 1 23.44 26.99 -7.16
CA MET A 1 21.96 26.90 -7.28
C MET A 1 21.54 25.65 -6.53
N GLU A 2 21.00 25.79 -5.33
CA GLU A 2 20.57 24.66 -4.51
C GLU A 2 19.26 24.11 -5.11
N LYS A 3 19.24 22.82 -5.49
CA LYS A 3 18.02 22.18 -5.99
C LYS A 3 17.18 21.80 -4.77
N GLU A 4 16.29 22.69 -4.32
CA GLU A 4 15.52 22.58 -3.06
C GLU A 4 14.77 21.24 -2.85
N LEU A 5 14.41 20.57 -3.94
CA LEU A 5 13.69 19.28 -3.91
C LEU A 5 14.62 18.07 -3.99
N HIS A 6 15.88 18.26 -4.39
CA HIS A 6 16.81 17.17 -4.65
C HIS A 6 17.27 16.50 -3.36
N GLY A 7 17.44 15.18 -3.41
CA GLY A 7 17.86 14.38 -2.27
C GLY A 7 16.77 14.14 -1.22
N ARG A 8 15.53 14.60 -1.41
CA ARG A 8 14.41 14.27 -0.51
C ARG A 8 14.17 12.76 -0.44
N PHE A 9 14.04 12.12 -1.61
CA PHE A 9 13.91 10.66 -1.66
C PHE A 9 15.14 9.97 -1.08
N TYR A 10 16.36 10.43 -1.40
CA TYR A 10 17.58 9.88 -0.83
C TYR A 10 17.60 9.94 0.70
N LYS A 11 17.21 11.07 1.30
CA LYS A 11 17.09 11.23 2.76
C LYS A 11 16.04 10.28 3.34
N ALA A 12 14.89 10.15 2.70
CA ALA A 12 13.83 9.23 3.12
C ALA A 12 14.26 7.76 3.00
N LEU A 13 14.99 7.40 1.93
CA LEU A 13 15.54 6.07 1.71
C LEU A 13 16.50 5.64 2.83
N HIS A 14 17.28 6.58 3.36
CA HIS A 14 18.24 6.34 4.43
C HIS A 14 17.66 6.59 5.85
N ALA A 15 16.34 6.72 5.98
CA ALA A 15 15.72 6.82 7.29
C ALA A 15 15.86 5.49 8.06
N PRO A 16 16.03 5.50 9.40
CA PRO A 16 16.33 4.28 10.18
C PRO A 16 15.27 3.16 10.09
N HIS A 17 14.03 3.52 9.75
CA HIS A 17 12.90 2.59 9.65
C HIS A 17 12.66 2.07 8.23
N VAL A 18 13.51 2.44 7.26
CA VAL A 18 13.37 2.06 5.85
C VAL A 18 14.43 1.02 5.47
N ASP A 19 14.00 -0.05 4.81
CA ASP A 19 14.89 -1.02 4.21
C ASP A 19 15.38 -0.48 2.86
N VAL A 20 16.62 0.03 2.85
CA VAL A 20 17.26 0.61 1.66
C VAL A 20 17.26 -0.38 0.51
N LYS A 21 17.64 -1.64 0.76
CA LYS A 21 17.83 -2.65 -0.29
C LYS A 21 16.50 -3.06 -0.90
N ALA A 22 15.48 -3.28 -0.08
CA ALA A 22 14.14 -3.59 -0.56
C ALA A 22 13.52 -2.39 -1.31
N SER A 23 13.75 -1.16 -0.83
CA SER A 23 13.19 0.07 -1.42
C SER A 23 13.70 0.39 -2.84
N VAL A 24 14.88 -0.13 -3.21
CA VAL A 24 15.47 0.06 -4.56
C VAL A 24 15.56 -1.23 -5.37
N GLN A 25 14.96 -2.33 -4.88
CA GLN A 25 15.06 -3.63 -5.54
C GLN A 25 14.42 -3.62 -6.93
N TRP A 26 13.37 -2.81 -7.12
CA TRP A 26 12.67 -2.66 -8.39
C TRP A 26 13.58 -2.24 -9.56
N LEU A 27 14.67 -1.51 -9.29
CA LEU A 27 15.67 -1.12 -10.30
C LEU A 27 16.53 -2.30 -10.80
N ARG A 28 16.39 -3.50 -10.21
CA ARG A 28 17.23 -4.67 -10.52
C ARG A 28 16.51 -5.77 -11.29
N PHE A 29 15.18 -5.73 -11.41
CA PHE A 29 14.43 -6.83 -12.03
C PHE A 29 14.40 -6.78 -13.56
N GLY A 30 14.71 -5.62 -14.16
CA GLY A 30 14.74 -5.46 -15.63
C GLY A 30 13.38 -5.71 -16.31
N ASP A 31 12.30 -5.64 -15.54
CA ASP A 31 10.93 -5.99 -15.97
C ASP A 31 10.03 -4.75 -16.10
N LEU A 32 10.65 -3.57 -16.13
CA LEU A 32 10.07 -2.27 -16.42
C LEU A 32 10.78 -1.68 -17.63
N PHE A 33 10.01 -0.99 -18.49
CA PHE A 33 10.60 -0.19 -19.56
C PHE A 33 11.37 1.00 -18.99
N GLY A 34 12.50 1.37 -19.58
CA GLY A 34 13.37 2.45 -19.09
C GLY A 34 12.64 3.79 -18.96
N GLU A 35 11.64 4.06 -19.80
CA GLU A 35 10.79 5.25 -19.72
C GLU A 35 9.92 5.26 -18.45
N THR A 36 9.48 4.08 -18.02
CA THR A 36 8.71 3.94 -16.77
C THR A 36 9.63 4.09 -15.56
N GLU A 37 10.82 3.48 -15.58
CA GLU A 37 11.80 3.64 -14.50
C GLU A 37 12.24 5.10 -14.36
N GLY A 38 12.59 5.76 -15.46
CA GLY A 38 12.95 7.18 -15.48
C GLY A 38 11.82 8.06 -14.94
N PHE A 39 10.57 7.73 -15.23
CA PHE A 39 9.43 8.47 -14.70
C PHE A 39 9.17 8.22 -13.21
N VAL A 40 9.40 7.01 -12.71
CA VAL A 40 9.39 6.73 -11.26
C VAL A 40 10.45 7.58 -10.56
N CYS A 41 11.68 7.63 -11.10
CA CYS A 41 12.74 8.48 -10.56
C CYS A 41 12.34 9.96 -10.56
N ALA A 42 11.71 10.46 -11.63
CA ALA A 42 11.22 11.84 -11.70
C ALA A 42 10.15 12.15 -10.64
N ILE A 43 9.28 11.18 -10.33
CA ILE A 43 8.30 11.28 -9.24
C ILE A 43 9.00 11.32 -7.88
N GLN A 44 9.96 10.42 -7.65
CA GLN A 44 10.73 10.34 -6.40
C GLN A 44 11.53 11.63 -6.14
N ASP A 45 12.14 12.19 -7.17
CA ASP A 45 12.89 13.46 -7.11
C ASP A 45 11.99 14.71 -7.09
N GLN A 46 10.67 14.53 -7.18
CA GLN A 46 9.68 15.61 -7.19
C GLN A 46 9.87 16.63 -8.32
N VAL A 47 10.38 16.18 -9.48
CA VAL A 47 10.66 17.02 -10.66
C VAL A 47 9.58 16.92 -11.73
N VAL A 48 8.36 16.57 -11.32
CA VAL A 48 7.18 16.52 -12.20
C VAL A 48 6.51 17.89 -12.24
N LYS A 49 6.03 18.29 -13.43
CA LYS A 49 5.41 19.60 -13.69
C LYS A 49 4.00 19.73 -13.08
N THR A 50 3.90 19.76 -11.76
CA THR A 50 2.69 20.10 -11.02
C THR A 50 2.55 21.62 -10.86
N ASN A 51 1.36 22.13 -10.50
CA ASN A 51 1.16 23.56 -10.26
C ASN A 51 2.01 24.10 -9.09
N ASN A 52 2.27 23.28 -8.07
CA ASN A 52 3.20 23.63 -7.00
C ASN A 52 4.63 23.79 -7.54
N TYR A 53 5.10 22.85 -8.37
CA TYR A 53 6.40 22.95 -9.02
C TYR A 53 6.50 24.18 -9.93
N ARG A 54 5.45 24.45 -10.72
CA ARG A 54 5.37 25.63 -11.60
C ARG A 54 5.45 26.95 -10.82
N LYS A 55 4.73 27.06 -9.70
CA LYS A 55 4.74 28.26 -8.86
C LYS A 55 6.05 28.47 -8.13
N HIS A 56 6.58 27.45 -7.46
CA HIS A 56 7.68 27.61 -6.52
C HIS A 56 9.07 27.42 -7.16
N ILE A 57 9.18 26.53 -8.14
CA ILE A 57 10.45 26.20 -8.80
C ILE A 57 10.61 26.96 -10.11
N LEU A 58 9.65 26.83 -11.03
CA LEU A 58 9.71 27.52 -12.33
C LEU A 58 9.35 29.01 -12.22
N LYS A 59 8.60 29.39 -11.20
CA LYS A 59 8.13 30.77 -10.94
C LYS A 59 7.44 31.39 -12.15
N ASP A 60 6.62 30.61 -12.85
CA ASP A 60 5.97 31.00 -14.12
C ASP A 60 4.63 31.72 -13.94
N GLY A 61 4.31 32.14 -12.71
CA GLY A 61 3.04 32.82 -12.38
C GLY A 61 1.83 31.90 -12.24
N THR A 62 1.97 30.59 -12.41
CA THR A 62 0.85 29.65 -12.24
C THR A 62 0.35 29.65 -10.80
N PRO A 63 -0.98 29.74 -10.57
CA PRO A 63 -1.54 29.63 -9.24
C PRO A 63 -1.49 28.19 -8.73
N ASP A 64 -1.13 28.01 -7.46
CA ASP A 64 -0.93 26.69 -6.85
C ASP A 64 -2.22 26.13 -6.27
N PHE A 65 -3.10 25.70 -7.17
CA PHE A 65 -4.30 24.93 -6.85
C PHE A 65 -4.31 23.62 -7.62
N CYS A 66 -4.79 22.57 -6.97
CA CYS A 66 -4.94 21.26 -7.58
C CYS A 66 -5.96 21.29 -8.73
N ARG A 67 -5.56 20.82 -9.90
CA ARG A 67 -6.42 20.69 -11.09
C ARG A 67 -7.62 19.77 -10.87
N ALA A 68 -7.50 18.77 -10.01
CA ALA A 68 -8.57 17.80 -9.76
C ALA A 68 -9.55 18.24 -8.66
N CYS A 69 -9.06 18.64 -7.49
CA CYS A 69 -9.92 18.94 -6.33
C CYS A 69 -9.96 20.42 -5.92
N ARG A 70 -9.22 21.29 -6.63
CA ARG A 70 -9.12 22.74 -6.35
C ARG A 70 -8.54 23.11 -4.97
N HIS A 71 -8.02 22.15 -4.21
CA HIS A 71 -7.31 22.40 -2.96
C HIS A 71 -5.99 23.18 -3.22
N PRO A 72 -5.60 24.15 -2.37
CA PRO A 72 -4.31 24.82 -2.47
C PRO A 72 -3.13 23.84 -2.32
N GLY A 73 -2.07 23.96 -3.12
CA GLY A 73 -0.87 23.11 -2.98
C GLY A 73 -0.92 21.81 -3.79
N GLU A 74 -0.85 21.91 -5.11
CA GLU A 74 -0.74 20.76 -6.02
C GLU A 74 0.68 20.18 -6.05
N SER A 75 1.14 19.62 -4.93
CA SER A 75 2.40 18.87 -4.85
C SER A 75 2.22 17.42 -5.29
N LEU A 76 3.30 16.70 -5.59
CA LEU A 76 3.22 15.25 -5.80
C LEU A 76 2.70 14.51 -4.57
N ARG A 77 3.02 14.97 -3.36
CA ARG A 77 2.43 14.46 -2.11
C ARG A 77 0.91 14.54 -2.15
N HIS A 78 0.38 15.71 -2.54
CA HIS A 78 -1.06 15.90 -2.70
C HIS A 78 -1.62 14.96 -3.77
N VAL A 79 -1.03 14.92 -4.97
CA VAL A 79 -1.52 14.09 -6.08
C VAL A 79 -1.48 12.60 -5.77
N LEU A 80 -0.45 12.10 -5.08
CA LEU A 80 -0.28 10.68 -4.82
C LEU A 80 -1.04 10.16 -3.61
N THR A 81 -1.32 11.00 -2.61
CA THR A 81 -1.87 10.52 -1.32
C THR A 81 -2.89 11.44 -0.66
N GLY A 82 -3.08 12.67 -1.15
CA GLY A 82 -3.86 13.70 -0.45
C GLY A 82 -5.02 14.30 -1.24
N CYS A 83 -5.19 13.95 -2.51
CA CYS A 83 -6.23 14.51 -3.35
C CYS A 83 -7.56 13.78 -3.14
N SER A 84 -8.54 14.48 -2.58
CA SER A 84 -9.88 13.92 -2.32
C SER A 84 -10.57 13.41 -3.59
N ALA A 85 -10.35 14.07 -4.73
CA ALA A 85 -10.90 13.65 -6.03
C ALA A 85 -10.33 12.30 -6.53
N LEU A 86 -9.18 11.87 -6.01
CA LEU A 86 -8.50 10.63 -6.42
C LEU A 86 -8.65 9.50 -5.40
N ALA A 87 -9.19 9.78 -4.21
CA ALA A 87 -9.21 8.85 -3.08
C ALA A 87 -10.02 7.58 -3.36
N ASN A 88 -11.30 7.74 -3.75
CA ASN A 88 -12.23 6.61 -3.93
C ASN A 88 -12.08 5.90 -5.27
N THR A 89 -11.13 6.31 -6.11
CA THR A 89 -10.93 5.76 -7.46
C THR A 89 -9.49 5.28 -7.61
N GLU A 90 -8.55 6.21 -7.77
CA GLU A 90 -7.16 5.92 -8.06
C GLU A 90 -6.41 5.33 -6.87
N TYR A 91 -6.59 5.88 -5.67
CA TYR A 91 -5.90 5.36 -4.49
C TYR A 91 -6.44 3.99 -4.08
N LEU A 92 -7.77 3.82 -4.15
CA LEU A 92 -8.41 2.53 -3.94
C LEU A 92 -7.94 1.48 -4.96
N HIS A 93 -7.79 1.86 -6.24
CA HIS A 93 -7.26 0.94 -7.26
C HIS A 93 -5.84 0.48 -6.92
N ARG A 94 -4.92 1.42 -6.64
CA ARG A 94 -3.53 1.13 -6.27
C ARG A 94 -3.44 0.24 -5.03
N HIS A 95 -4.25 0.55 -4.02
CA HIS A 95 -4.39 -0.26 -2.81
C HIS A 95 -4.78 -1.71 -3.14
N ASN A 96 -5.83 -1.88 -3.93
CA ASN A 96 -6.35 -3.19 -4.27
C ASN A 96 -5.36 -4.02 -5.11
N GLN A 97 -4.52 -3.41 -5.95
CA GLN A 97 -3.48 -4.17 -6.67
C GLN A 97 -2.47 -4.80 -5.69
N ALA A 98 -2.00 -4.05 -4.70
CA ALA A 98 -1.09 -4.56 -3.67
C ALA A 98 -1.78 -5.64 -2.81
N ALA A 99 -3.01 -5.39 -2.37
CA ALA A 99 -3.78 -6.33 -1.57
C ALA A 99 -4.08 -7.64 -2.33
N LYS A 100 -4.39 -7.59 -3.63
CA LYS A 100 -4.58 -8.78 -4.49
C LYS A 100 -3.35 -9.67 -4.54
N ILE A 101 -2.15 -9.08 -4.61
CA ILE A 101 -0.89 -9.81 -4.61
C ILE A 101 -0.71 -10.59 -3.30
N LEU A 102 -0.98 -9.93 -2.17
CA LEU A 102 -0.89 -10.55 -0.85
C LEU A 102 -1.95 -11.65 -0.65
N HIS A 103 -3.20 -11.36 -1.00
CA HIS A 103 -4.30 -12.32 -0.90
C HIS A 103 -3.99 -13.60 -1.69
N GLN A 104 -3.49 -13.46 -2.92
CA GLN A 104 -3.13 -14.61 -3.74
C GLN A 104 -1.96 -15.40 -3.13
N GLU A 105 -1.01 -14.74 -2.48
CA GLU A 105 0.07 -15.43 -1.75
C GLU A 105 -0.47 -16.28 -0.61
N LEU A 106 -1.33 -15.70 0.22
CA LEU A 106 -1.95 -16.39 1.35
C LEU A 106 -2.78 -17.56 0.84
N ALA A 107 -3.59 -17.35 -0.19
CA ALA A 107 -4.42 -18.38 -0.77
C ALA A 107 -3.61 -19.56 -1.34
N LEU A 108 -2.46 -19.31 -1.97
CA LEU A 108 -1.57 -20.36 -2.44
C LEU A 108 -0.88 -21.09 -1.28
N MET A 109 -0.41 -20.36 -0.27
CA MET A 109 0.24 -20.94 0.91
C MET A 109 -0.67 -21.92 1.64
N TYR A 110 -1.94 -21.56 1.80
CA TYR A 110 -2.95 -22.39 2.46
C TYR A 110 -3.66 -23.37 1.51
N CYS A 111 -3.14 -23.57 0.29
CA CYS A 111 -3.72 -24.48 -0.71
C CYS A 111 -5.20 -24.18 -1.04
N LEU A 112 -5.63 -22.91 -0.92
CA LEU A 112 -6.97 -22.42 -1.29
C LEU A 112 -7.08 -22.11 -2.78
N LEU A 113 -5.94 -21.86 -3.43
CA LEU A 113 -5.79 -21.76 -4.88
C LEU A 113 -4.73 -22.74 -5.37
N GLU A 114 -4.89 -23.21 -6.60
CA GLU A 114 -3.97 -24.18 -7.21
C GLU A 114 -2.81 -23.49 -7.93
N GLN A 115 -3.05 -22.32 -8.53
CA GLN A 115 -2.06 -21.63 -9.35
C GLN A 115 -2.10 -20.12 -9.20
N ARG A 116 -0.93 -19.51 -9.38
CA ARG A 116 -0.76 -18.05 -9.44
C ARG A 116 -1.22 -17.55 -10.81
N MET A 117 -1.81 -16.35 -10.83
CA MET A 117 -2.13 -15.63 -12.07
C MET A 117 -1.73 -14.15 -11.95
N PRO A 118 -1.60 -13.42 -13.07
CA PRO A 118 -1.29 -11.99 -13.01
C PRO A 118 -2.30 -11.23 -12.14
N TYR A 119 -1.79 -10.42 -11.20
CA TYR A 119 -2.62 -9.78 -10.17
C TYR A 119 -3.71 -8.84 -10.75
N TYR A 120 -3.46 -8.26 -11.93
CA TYR A 120 -4.41 -7.39 -12.63
C TYR A 120 -5.58 -8.17 -13.28
N GLN A 121 -5.44 -9.48 -13.48
CA GLN A 121 -6.53 -10.38 -13.91
C GLN A 121 -7.20 -11.11 -12.75
N TYR A 122 -6.60 -11.04 -11.55
CA TYR A 122 -7.10 -11.72 -10.38
C TYR A 122 -8.24 -10.94 -9.72
N THR A 123 -9.34 -11.64 -9.43
CA THR A 123 -10.45 -11.12 -8.62
C THR A 123 -10.59 -12.03 -7.40
N PRO A 124 -10.23 -11.54 -6.19
CA PRO A 124 -10.39 -12.31 -4.96
C PRO A 124 -11.85 -12.69 -4.75
N ALA A 125 -12.10 -13.95 -4.38
CA ALA A 125 -13.40 -14.35 -3.88
C ALA A 125 -13.62 -13.74 -2.49
N PRO A 126 -14.87 -13.38 -2.10
CA PRO A 126 -15.14 -12.81 -0.77
C PRO A 126 -14.69 -13.72 0.37
N VAL A 127 -14.82 -15.04 0.20
CA VAL A 127 -14.32 -16.06 1.12
C VAL A 127 -13.74 -17.22 0.33
N LEU A 128 -12.57 -17.69 0.74
CA LEU A 128 -12.02 -19.00 0.37
C LEU A 128 -11.91 -19.86 1.64
N GLU A 129 -12.32 -21.12 1.56
CA GLU A 129 -12.31 -22.04 2.70
C GLU A 129 -11.86 -23.44 2.27
N ARG A 130 -10.93 -24.03 3.04
CA ARG A 130 -10.50 -25.42 2.90
C ARG A 130 -9.81 -25.87 4.19
N ASP A 131 -10.03 -27.12 4.58
CA ASP A 131 -9.30 -27.79 5.67
C ASP A 131 -9.16 -26.98 6.97
N GLY A 132 -10.24 -26.26 7.35
CA GLY A 132 -10.27 -25.45 8.56
C GLY A 132 -9.58 -24.08 8.45
N VAL A 133 -9.10 -23.70 7.26
CA VAL A 133 -8.62 -22.35 6.96
C VAL A 133 -9.71 -21.56 6.25
N ARG A 134 -9.94 -20.32 6.68
CA ARG A 134 -10.80 -19.34 5.98
C ARG A 134 -10.01 -18.08 5.66
N LEU A 135 -10.10 -17.64 4.42
CA LEU A 135 -9.50 -16.40 3.94
C LEU A 135 -10.62 -15.47 3.46
N TYR A 136 -10.85 -14.39 4.18
CA TYR A 136 -11.85 -13.37 3.86
C TYR A 136 -11.18 -12.21 3.12
N TRP A 137 -11.89 -11.64 2.15
CA TRP A 137 -11.46 -10.47 1.38
C TRP A 137 -12.51 -9.37 1.47
N ASP A 138 -12.12 -8.21 2.00
CA ASP A 138 -12.93 -6.98 2.07
C ASP A 138 -14.37 -7.23 2.57
N LEU A 139 -14.51 -8.06 3.62
CA LEU A 139 -15.78 -8.38 4.25
C LEU A 139 -15.83 -7.85 5.68
N PRO A 140 -16.92 -7.19 6.08
CA PRO A 140 -17.13 -6.81 7.48
C PRO A 140 -17.34 -8.07 8.33
N ILE A 141 -16.67 -8.12 9.48
CA ILE A 141 -16.88 -9.13 10.50
C ILE A 141 -18.10 -8.74 11.32
N ALA A 142 -19.07 -9.65 11.40
CA ALA A 142 -20.20 -9.51 12.30
C ALA A 142 -19.72 -9.71 13.74
N THR A 143 -20.03 -8.75 14.61
CA THR A 143 -19.61 -8.73 16.02
C THR A 143 -20.82 -8.60 16.93
N ASP A 144 -20.77 -9.17 18.13
CA ASP A 144 -21.87 -9.10 19.10
C ASP A 144 -22.02 -7.67 19.65
N ARG A 145 -20.88 -6.99 19.83
CA ARG A 145 -20.82 -5.57 20.19
C ARG A 145 -20.68 -4.70 18.94
N THR A 146 -21.12 -3.45 19.04
CA THR A 146 -20.92 -2.49 17.94
C THR A 146 -19.44 -2.08 17.86
N ILE A 147 -18.75 -2.57 16.82
CA ILE A 147 -17.37 -2.19 16.51
C ILE A 147 -17.37 -1.43 15.17
N LEU A 148 -16.96 -0.16 15.20
CA LEU A 148 -16.94 0.68 14.00
C LEU A 148 -15.90 0.22 12.96
N ALA A 149 -14.75 -0.25 13.44
CA ALA A 149 -13.65 -0.75 12.61
C ALA A 149 -13.72 -2.28 12.51
N ASN A 150 -14.74 -2.80 11.83
CA ASN A 150 -14.97 -4.24 11.71
C ASN A 150 -14.65 -4.83 10.32
N LYS A 151 -14.07 -4.03 9.41
CA LYS A 151 -13.77 -4.43 8.03
C LYS A 151 -12.27 -4.30 7.71
N PRO A 152 -11.43 -5.28 8.10
CA PRO A 152 -10.07 -5.41 7.59
C PRO A 152 -10.06 -5.74 6.09
N ASP A 153 -8.94 -5.49 5.41
CA ASP A 153 -8.82 -5.80 3.98
C ASP A 153 -8.78 -7.30 3.73
N ILE A 154 -8.05 -8.04 4.58
CA ILE A 154 -7.95 -9.50 4.54
C ILE A 154 -8.04 -10.04 5.97
N VAL A 155 -8.78 -11.14 6.15
CA VAL A 155 -8.77 -11.91 7.41
C VAL A 155 -8.40 -13.34 7.13
N VAL A 156 -7.42 -13.87 7.85
CA VAL A 156 -7.03 -15.28 7.78
C VAL A 156 -7.43 -15.93 9.10
N MET A 157 -8.27 -16.96 9.06
CA MET A 157 -8.56 -17.82 10.20
C MET A 157 -7.92 -19.18 9.96
N ASP A 158 -7.00 -19.58 10.83
CA ASP A 158 -6.36 -20.90 10.82
C ASP A 158 -6.83 -21.67 12.07
N ARG A 159 -7.78 -22.59 11.88
CA ARG A 159 -8.32 -23.41 12.97
C ARG A 159 -7.31 -24.43 13.50
N ALA A 160 -6.37 -24.89 12.67
CA ALA A 160 -5.37 -25.85 13.12
C ALA A 160 -4.40 -25.22 14.12
N GLN A 161 -4.09 -23.93 13.94
CA GLN A 161 -3.26 -23.16 14.85
C GLN A 161 -4.04 -22.37 15.91
N SER A 162 -5.38 -22.41 15.89
CA SER A 162 -6.24 -21.58 16.75
C SER A 162 -5.89 -20.08 16.67
N ARG A 163 -5.63 -19.57 15.45
CA ARG A 163 -5.14 -18.19 15.25
C ARG A 163 -5.90 -17.45 14.15
N VAL A 164 -6.05 -16.15 14.34
CA VAL A 164 -6.61 -15.23 13.34
C VAL A 164 -5.63 -14.11 13.04
N PHE A 165 -5.50 -13.74 11.76
CA PHE A 165 -4.75 -12.57 11.33
C PHE A 165 -5.70 -11.56 10.70
N LEU A 166 -5.72 -10.33 11.24
CA LEU A 166 -6.38 -9.17 10.66
C LEU A 166 -5.33 -8.38 9.88
N VAL A 167 -5.41 -8.43 8.56
CA VAL A 167 -4.41 -7.83 7.68
C VAL A 167 -5.02 -6.60 7.04
N ASP A 168 -4.29 -5.49 7.10
CA ASP A 168 -4.72 -4.23 6.54
C ASP A 168 -3.57 -3.57 5.78
N ILE A 169 -3.85 -3.22 4.53
CA ILE A 169 -2.88 -2.67 3.58
C ILE A 169 -2.99 -1.15 3.62
N THR A 170 -1.86 -0.46 3.57
CA THR A 170 -1.85 1.00 3.48
C THR A 170 -0.71 1.50 2.62
N ILE A 171 -1.01 2.53 1.83
CA ILE A 171 -0.07 3.14 0.88
C ILE A 171 0.09 4.62 1.22
N PRO A 172 0.82 4.96 2.30
CA PRO A 172 0.97 6.33 2.75
C PRO A 172 2.04 7.08 1.96
N HIS A 173 2.19 8.38 2.24
CA HIS A 173 3.40 9.12 1.90
C HIS A 173 4.58 8.63 2.76
N GLU A 174 5.82 8.75 2.27
CA GLU A 174 7.04 8.27 2.93
C GLU A 174 7.19 8.73 4.40
N GLU A 175 6.87 10.00 4.68
CA GLU A 175 6.94 10.57 6.05
C GLU A 175 5.98 9.91 7.05
N ASN A 176 4.96 9.21 6.56
CA ASN A 176 3.87 8.67 7.37
C ASN A 176 3.95 7.14 7.54
N LEU A 177 5.04 6.48 7.12
CA LEU A 177 5.19 5.01 7.20
C LEU A 177 4.91 4.47 8.61
N VAL A 178 5.66 4.95 9.61
CA VAL A 178 5.55 4.49 11.02
C VAL A 178 4.19 4.84 11.63
N LYS A 179 3.70 6.05 11.32
CA LYS A 179 2.41 6.55 11.82
C LYS A 179 1.26 5.68 11.28
N ALA A 180 1.25 5.41 9.98
CA ALA A 180 0.24 4.58 9.34
C ALA A 180 0.20 3.17 9.92
N GLU A 181 1.38 2.58 10.18
CA GLU A 181 1.47 1.27 10.83
C GLU A 181 0.83 1.26 12.23
N THR A 182 1.19 2.24 13.05
CA THR A 182 0.69 2.36 14.44
C THR A 182 -0.82 2.61 14.45
N GLU A 183 -1.31 3.46 13.57
CA GLU A 183 -2.74 3.77 13.45
C GLU A 183 -3.55 2.54 13.06
N LYS A 184 -3.07 1.71 12.14
CA LYS A 184 -3.76 0.47 11.74
C LYS A 184 -3.77 -0.58 12.82
N LYS A 185 -2.66 -0.76 13.55
CA LYS A 185 -2.64 -1.60 14.76
C LYS A 185 -3.72 -1.12 15.72
N ARG A 186 -3.68 0.15 16.14
CA ARG A 186 -4.66 0.74 17.07
C ARG A 186 -6.12 0.58 16.59
N LYS A 187 -6.37 0.76 15.29
CA LYS A 187 -7.72 0.74 14.70
C LYS A 187 -8.46 -0.58 14.95
N TYR A 188 -7.78 -1.72 14.95
CA TYR A 188 -8.41 -3.04 15.03
C TYR A 188 -8.22 -3.75 16.37
N LEU A 189 -7.69 -3.09 17.41
CA LEU A 189 -7.51 -3.73 18.74
C LEU A 189 -8.82 -4.30 19.27
N ASP A 190 -9.89 -3.50 19.25
CA ASP A 190 -11.19 -3.92 19.78
C ASP A 190 -11.75 -5.10 18.99
N LEU A 191 -11.60 -5.08 17.65
CA LEU A 191 -12.01 -6.20 16.79
C LEU A 191 -11.20 -7.46 17.09
N ALA A 192 -9.89 -7.33 17.32
CA ALA A 192 -9.04 -8.47 17.62
C ALA A 192 -9.43 -9.18 18.91
N HIS A 193 -9.72 -8.41 19.97
CA HIS A 193 -10.21 -8.96 21.25
C HIS A 193 -11.58 -9.61 21.09
N GLU A 194 -12.52 -8.95 20.42
CA GLU A 194 -13.87 -9.49 20.20
C GLU A 194 -13.82 -10.80 19.41
N ILE A 195 -12.94 -10.92 18.40
CA ILE A 195 -12.78 -12.17 17.63
C ILE A 195 -12.26 -13.32 18.48
N VAL A 196 -11.33 -13.06 19.42
CA VAL A 196 -10.83 -14.09 20.35
C VAL A 196 -12.00 -14.69 21.13
N ASP A 197 -12.83 -13.83 21.70
CA ASP A 197 -13.99 -14.24 22.51
C ASP A 197 -15.06 -14.93 21.66
N MET A 198 -15.43 -14.34 20.52
CA MET A 198 -16.52 -14.83 19.67
C MET A 198 -16.19 -16.13 18.95
N TRP A 199 -14.96 -16.28 18.45
CA TRP A 199 -14.57 -17.43 17.63
C TRP A 199 -13.84 -18.51 18.43
N GLY A 200 -13.56 -18.27 19.72
CA GLY A 200 -12.90 -19.22 20.60
C GLY A 200 -11.50 -19.62 20.11
N VAL A 201 -10.75 -18.65 19.59
CA VAL A 201 -9.37 -18.82 19.10
C VAL A 201 -8.36 -18.36 20.16
N ASP A 202 -7.15 -18.89 20.13
CA ASP A 202 -6.12 -18.57 21.14
C ASP A 202 -5.61 -17.14 21.00
N SER A 203 -5.58 -16.61 19.77
CA SER A 203 -5.15 -15.22 19.52
C SER A 203 -5.60 -14.67 18.17
N THR A 204 -5.75 -13.35 18.14
CA THR A 204 -5.96 -12.56 16.93
C THR A 204 -4.86 -11.51 16.81
N GLU A 205 -4.10 -11.54 15.72
CA GLU A 205 -2.99 -10.61 15.46
C GLU A 205 -3.33 -9.61 14.35
N ILE A 206 -2.93 -8.35 14.56
CA ILE A 206 -3.15 -7.28 13.58
C ILE A 206 -1.85 -7.04 12.81
N ILE A 207 -1.89 -7.29 11.51
CA ILE A 207 -0.72 -7.26 10.63
C ILE A 207 -0.87 -6.12 9.60
N PRO A 208 -0.31 -4.93 9.87
CA PRO A 208 -0.33 -3.83 8.92
C PRO A 208 0.72 -4.06 7.81
N ILE A 209 0.29 -3.93 6.56
CA ILE A 209 1.13 -4.07 5.38
C ILE A 209 1.30 -2.69 4.74
N VAL A 210 2.47 -2.09 4.96
CA VAL A 210 2.74 -0.70 4.61
C VAL A 210 3.79 -0.64 3.49
N ILE A 211 3.49 0.07 2.41
CA ILE A 211 4.44 0.42 1.34
C ILE A 211 4.15 1.86 0.95
N SER A 212 5.13 2.77 0.92
CA SER A 212 4.81 4.15 0.55
C SER A 212 4.44 4.29 -0.93
N ALA A 213 3.71 5.36 -1.26
CA ALA A 213 3.32 5.67 -2.63
C ALA A 213 4.51 5.87 -3.60
N ASN A 214 5.70 6.21 -3.08
CA ASN A 214 6.95 6.35 -3.83
C ASN A 214 7.84 5.09 -3.79
N GLY A 215 7.36 3.99 -3.19
CA GLY A 215 7.99 2.67 -3.23
C GLY A 215 8.97 2.36 -2.08
N LEU A 216 9.03 3.16 -1.03
CA LEU A 216 9.81 2.81 0.16
C LEU A 216 9.16 1.65 0.93
N ILE A 217 10.02 0.73 1.36
CA ILE A 217 9.68 -0.46 2.11
C ILE A 217 10.15 -0.25 3.56
N PRO A 218 9.25 -0.24 4.56
CA PRO A 218 9.66 -0.20 5.95
C PRO A 218 10.30 -1.52 6.38
N VAL A 219 11.27 -1.48 7.27
CA VAL A 219 11.96 -2.69 7.80
C VAL A 219 10.98 -3.66 8.48
N SER A 220 9.87 -3.15 9.02
CA SER A 220 8.82 -3.92 9.67
C SER A 220 8.05 -4.82 8.68
N LEU A 221 7.99 -4.48 7.39
CA LEU A 221 7.23 -5.27 6.41
C LEU A 221 7.73 -6.72 6.35
N ALA A 222 9.04 -6.94 6.37
CA ALA A 222 9.60 -8.28 6.35
C ALA A 222 9.22 -9.09 7.60
N HIS A 223 9.09 -8.44 8.76
CA HIS A 223 8.63 -9.09 9.98
C HIS A 223 7.13 -9.46 9.89
N HIS A 224 6.29 -8.54 9.42
CA HIS A 224 4.86 -8.76 9.24
C HIS A 224 4.56 -9.91 8.25
N LEU A 225 5.28 -9.97 7.13
CA LEU A 225 5.14 -11.07 6.17
C LEU A 225 5.53 -12.42 6.80
N ARG A 226 6.58 -12.45 7.65
CA ARG A 226 6.95 -13.67 8.39
C ARG A 226 5.91 -14.09 9.43
N GLN A 227 5.24 -13.14 10.09
CA GLN A 227 4.15 -13.46 11.04
C GLN A 227 2.99 -14.16 10.32
N LEU A 228 2.72 -13.79 9.07
CA LEU A 228 1.74 -14.47 8.20
C LEU A 228 2.24 -15.80 7.63
N GLY A 229 3.43 -16.28 8.03
CA GLY A 229 4.04 -17.50 7.49
C GLY A 229 4.63 -17.35 6.07
N ILE A 230 4.63 -16.14 5.50
CA ILE A 230 5.11 -15.91 4.13
C ILE A 230 6.63 -15.96 4.09
N ARG A 231 7.14 -16.92 3.31
CA ARG A 231 8.59 -17.14 3.09
C ARG A 231 9.08 -16.61 1.74
N ASP A 232 8.16 -16.23 0.84
CA ASP A 232 8.52 -15.69 -0.46
C ASP A 232 9.15 -14.29 -0.32
N GLY A 233 10.49 -14.24 -0.43
CA GLY A 233 11.26 -13.00 -0.39
C GLY A 233 10.99 -12.05 -1.57
N SER A 234 10.30 -12.51 -2.63
CA SER A 234 9.92 -11.66 -3.77
C SER A 234 8.59 -10.95 -3.58
N LEU A 235 7.76 -11.33 -2.59
CA LEU A 235 6.41 -10.78 -2.45
C LEU A 235 6.43 -9.26 -2.24
N ALA A 236 7.26 -8.78 -1.31
CA ALA A 236 7.39 -7.34 -1.02
C ALA A 236 7.77 -6.56 -2.28
N ALA A 237 8.68 -7.10 -3.09
CA ALA A 237 9.08 -6.51 -4.36
C ALA A 237 7.97 -6.51 -5.40
N ARG A 238 7.17 -7.58 -5.50
CA ARG A 238 6.00 -7.63 -6.41
C ARG A 238 4.94 -6.59 -6.01
N MET A 239 4.68 -6.46 -4.71
CA MET A 239 3.77 -5.43 -4.18
C MET A 239 4.31 -4.02 -4.44
N GLN A 240 5.60 -3.78 -4.17
CA GLN A 240 6.27 -2.51 -4.47
C GLN A 240 6.14 -2.12 -5.94
N LYS A 241 6.40 -3.08 -6.84
CA LYS A 241 6.28 -2.86 -8.29
C LYS A 241 4.87 -2.42 -8.67
N ALA A 242 3.84 -3.11 -8.16
CA ALA A 242 2.45 -2.74 -8.42
C ALA A 242 2.14 -1.32 -7.93
N VAL A 243 2.58 -0.98 -6.71
CA VAL A 243 2.41 0.35 -6.12
C VAL A 243 3.07 1.44 -6.98
N LEU A 244 4.31 1.21 -7.43
CA LEU A 244 5.06 2.14 -8.28
C LEU A 244 4.39 2.32 -9.65
N LEU A 245 4.00 1.23 -10.30
CA LEU A 245 3.29 1.27 -11.58
C LEU A 245 2.00 2.07 -11.48
N ASP A 246 1.19 1.85 -10.44
CA ASP A 246 -0.03 2.62 -10.26
C ASP A 246 0.24 4.07 -9.87
N SER A 247 1.24 4.36 -9.04
CA SER A 247 1.66 5.74 -8.77
C SER A 247 2.05 6.47 -10.05
N THR A 248 2.77 5.81 -10.98
CA THR A 248 3.07 6.40 -12.29
C THR A 248 1.82 6.61 -13.13
N ARG A 249 0.88 5.66 -13.14
CA ARG A 249 -0.41 5.77 -13.84
C ARG A 249 -1.22 6.96 -13.34
N ILE A 250 -1.29 7.14 -12.01
CA ILE A 250 -1.98 8.25 -11.35
C ILE A 250 -1.37 9.57 -11.80
N VAL A 251 -0.04 9.71 -11.71
CA VAL A 251 0.63 10.97 -12.09
C VAL A 251 0.46 11.24 -13.59
N ARG A 252 0.62 10.25 -14.47
CA ARG A 252 0.41 10.43 -15.93
C ARG A 252 -1.00 10.92 -16.24
N ARG A 253 -2.02 10.26 -15.67
CA ARG A 253 -3.42 10.65 -15.86
C ARG A 253 -3.73 12.02 -15.26
N PHE A 254 -3.13 12.34 -14.11
CA PHE A 254 -3.29 13.63 -13.48
C PHE A 254 -2.68 14.75 -14.33
N LEU A 255 -1.51 14.52 -14.93
CA LEU A 255 -0.86 15.48 -15.80
C LEU A 255 -1.64 15.75 -17.10
N SER A 256 -2.47 14.81 -17.56
CA SER A 256 -3.34 15.01 -18.72
C SER A 256 -4.61 15.82 -18.41
N LEU A 257 -4.88 16.13 -17.14
CA LEU A 257 -5.93 17.08 -16.78
C LEU A 257 -5.54 18.45 -17.35
N GLN A 258 -6.38 18.99 -18.23
CA GLN A 258 -6.17 20.34 -18.75
C GLN A 258 -6.17 21.37 -17.60
N PRO A 259 -5.43 22.49 -17.74
CA PRO A 259 -5.39 23.55 -16.74
C PRO A 259 -6.77 24.07 -16.33
#